data_AF-A0A0V0H8Q4-F1
#
_entry.id   AF-A0A0V0H8Q4-F1
#
_cell.length_a   1.000
_cell.length_b   1.000
_cell.length_c   1.000
_cell.angle_alpha   90.00
_cell.angle_beta   90.00
_cell.angle_gamma   90.00
#
_symmetry.space_group_name_H-M   'P 1'
#
loop_
_entity.id
_entity.type
_entity.pdbx_description
1 polymer ?
#
loop_
_entity_poly.entity_id
_entity_poly.type
_entity_poly.pdbx_seq_one_letter_code
_entity_poly.pdbx_strand_id
1 'polypeptide(L)' 'MADFQEKMNRSLMVCQDKFEAAKLQKNKSDAIKDMESCVDQSVQDNIKTLPHLVGKFKVSLGITE' A
#
# COMPACT_ATOMS: atom_id res chain seq x y z
N MET A 1 0.02 -0.41 -15.12
CA MET A 1 -0.37 0.74 -14.28
C MET A 1 -1.63 0.43 -13.47
N ALA A 2 -2.70 -0.06 -14.12
CA ALA A 2 -3.91 -0.53 -13.42
C ALA A 2 -3.58 -1.48 -12.27
N ASP A 3 -2.73 -2.49 -12.49
CA ASP A 3 -2.37 -3.46 -11.45
C ASP A 3 -1.68 -2.84 -10.22
N PHE A 4 -0.92 -1.76 -10.40
CA PHE A 4 -0.27 -1.07 -9.28
C PHE A 4 -1.29 -0.31 -8.45
N GLN A 5 -2.16 0.44 -9.14
CA GLN A 5 -3.23 1.19 -8.51
C GLN A 5 -4.22 0.26 -7.79
N GLU A 6 -4.58 -0.87 -8.41
CA GLU A 6 -5.45 -1.88 -7.81
C GLU A 6 -4.82 -2.49 -6.55
N LYS A 7 -3.53 -2.88 -6.62
CA LYS A 7 -2.81 -3.40 -5.46
C LYS A 7 -2.77 -2.40 -4.31
N MET A 8 -2.47 -1.13 -4.60
CA MET A 8 -2.48 -0.07 -3.58
C MET A 8 -3.86 0.07 -2.93
N ASN A 9 -4.92 0.16 -3.74
CA ASN A 9 -6.29 0.27 -3.24
C ASN A 9 -6.68 -0.93 -2.37
N ARG A 10 -6.28 -2.14 -2.77
CA ARG A 10 -6.53 -3.37 -2.01
C ARG A 10 -5.78 -3.37 -0.67
N SER A 11 -4.53 -2.93 -0.64
CA SER A 11 -3.77 -2.81 0.62
C SER A 11 -4.44 -1.82 1.59
N LEU A 12 -4.94 -0.69 1.10
CA LEU A 12 -5.65 0.29 1.94
C LEU A 12 -6.96 -0.26 2.50
N MET A 13 -7.74 -1.01 1.70
CA MET A 13 -8.93 -1.70 2.19
C MET A 13 -8.60 -2.66 3.33
N VAL A 14 -7.50 -3.42 3.23
CA VAL A 14 -7.06 -4.33 4.30
C VAL A 14 -6.72 -3.56 5.58
N CYS A 15 -6.07 -2.40 5.48
CA CYS A 15 -5.77 -1.57 6.65
C CYS A 15 -7.03 -1.04 7.32
N GLN A 16 -8.03 -0.65 6.53
CA GLN A 16 -9.32 -0.22 7.04
C GLN A 16 -10.08 -1.36 7.73
N ASP A 17 -10.13 -2.55 7.13
CA ASP A 17 -10.76 -3.73 7.72
C ASP A 17 -10.12 -4.10 9.06
N LYS A 18 -8.78 -4.05 9.13
CA LYS A 18 -8.03 -4.29 10.38
C LYS A 18 -8.40 -3.28 11.47
N PHE A 19 -8.50 -2.01 11.11
CA PHE A 19 -8.88 -0.95 12.06
C PHE A 19 -10.30 -1.16 12.60
N GLU A 20 -11.27 -1.44 11.73
CA GLU A 20 -12.66 -1.69 12.14
C GLU A 20 -12.77 -2.97 13.00
N ALA A 21 -12.01 -4.02 12.68
CA ALA A 21 -11.92 -5.21 13.53
C ALA A 21 -11.31 -4.91 14.91
N ALA A 22 -10.24 -4.10 14.98
CA ALA A 22 -9.58 -3.74 16.23
C ALA A 22 -10.45 -2.82 17.12
N LYS A 23 -11.27 -1.94 16.51
CA LYS A 23 -12.29 -1.14 17.22
C LYS A 23 -13.27 -2.00 18.01
N LEU A 24 -13.70 -3.13 17.44
CA LEU A 24 -14.64 -4.05 18.09
C LEU A 24 -14.05 -4.69 19.36
N GLN A 25 -12.72 -4.80 19.44
CA GLN A 25 -11.99 -5.39 20.56
C GLN A 25 -11.78 -4.40 21.74
N LYS A 26 -12.40 -3.21 21.73
CA LYS A 26 -12.33 -2.16 22.77
C LYS A 26 -10.95 -1.55 23.05
N ASN A 27 -9.88 -1.97 22.38
CA ASN A 27 -8.54 -1.37 22.46
C ASN A 27 -8.33 -0.29 21.39
N LYS A 28 -8.98 0.87 21.57
CA LYS A 28 -8.99 1.95 20.56
C LYS A 28 -7.61 2.54 20.26
N SER A 29 -6.72 2.65 21.25
CA SER A 29 -5.39 3.23 21.02
C SER A 29 -4.47 2.30 20.23
N ASP A 30 -4.58 0.98 20.45
CA ASP A 30 -3.81 -0.02 19.70
C ASP A 30 -4.36 -0.15 18.27
N ALA A 31 -5.68 -0.03 18.10
CA ALA A 31 -6.31 0.00 16.78
C ALA A 31 -5.75 1.11 15.86
N ILE A 32 -5.53 2.31 16.40
CA ILE A 32 -4.96 3.43 15.63
C ILE A 32 -3.51 3.15 15.27
N LYS A 33 -2.70 2.65 16.20
CA LYS A 33 -1.29 2.29 15.95
C LYS A 33 -1.16 1.18 14.90
N ASP A 34 -2.01 0.17 14.97
CA ASP A 34 -2.04 -0.93 14.00
C ASP A 34 -2.45 -0.44 12.61
N MET A 35 -3.39 0.52 12.54
CA MET A 35 -3.77 1.18 11.30
C MET A 35 -2.60 1.99 10.72
N GLU A 36 -1.95 2.83 11.53
CA GLU A 36 -0.77 3.61 11.11
C GLU A 36 0.34 2.70 10.59
N SER A 37 0.65 1.62 11.31
CA SER A 37 1.66 0.64 10.89
C SER A 37 1.26 -0.07 9.60
N CYS A 38 -0.02 -0.44 9.42
CA CYS A 38 -0.49 -1.05 8.18
C CYS A 38 -0.38 -0.11 6.99
N VAL A 39 -0.73 1.17 7.17
CA VAL A 39 -0.61 2.19 6.13
C VAL A 39 0.84 2.44 5.78
N ASP A 40 1.72 2.60 6.77
CA ASP A 40 3.16 2.79 6.55
C ASP A 40 3.76 1.61 5.75
N GLN A 41 3.46 0.37 6.16
CA GLN A 41 3.89 -0.81 5.43
C GLN A 41 3.38 -0.82 3.98
N SER A 42 2.10 -0.48 3.77
CA SER A 42 1.51 -0.39 2.43
C SER A 42 2.21 0.67 1.58
N VAL A 43 2.54 1.82 2.15
CA VAL A 43 3.29 2.89 1.45
C VAL A 43 4.69 2.42 1.09
N GLN A 44 5.42 1.81 2.02
CA GLN A 44 6.77 1.29 1.79
C GLN A 44 6.81 0.24 0.67
N ASP A 45 5.83 -0.67 0.64
CA ASP A 45 5.77 -1.70 -0.41
C ASP A 45 5.44 -1.12 -1.79
N ASN A 46 4.61 -0.07 -1.83
CA ASN A 46 4.34 0.65 -3.07
C ASN A 46 5.58 1.44 -3.53
N ILE A 47 6.30 2.11 -2.63
CA ILE A 47 7.56 2.80 -2.94
C ILE A 47 8.59 1.84 -3.55
N LYS A 48 8.76 0.65 -2.96
CA LYS A 48 9.66 -0.40 -3.50
C LYS A 48 9.26 -0.87 -4.89
N THR A 49 7.99 -0.73 -5.25
CA THR A 49 7.48 -1.11 -6.57
C THR A 49 7.70 -0.02 -7.64
N LEU A 50 7.84 1.24 -7.24
CA LEU A 50 8.00 2.37 -8.18
C LEU A 50 9.20 2.22 -9.14
N PRO A 51 10.41 1.81 -8.71
CA PRO A 51 11.54 1.61 -9.62
C PRO A 51 11.22 0.60 -10.73
N HIS A 52 10.48 -0.47 -10.42
CA HIS A 52 10.07 -1.45 -11.41
C HIS A 52 9.08 -0.89 -12.44
N LEU A 53 8.16 -0.02 -12.00
CA LEU A 53 7.24 0.67 -12.89
C LEU A 53 7.98 1.65 -13.80
N VAL A 54 8.91 2.42 -13.23
CA VAL A 54 9.78 3.32 -14.00
C VAL A 54 10.57 2.54 -15.05
N GLY A 55 11.12 1.37 -14.70
CA GLY A 55 11.78 0.48 -15.67
C GLY A 55 10.87 0.06 -16.81
N LYS A 56 9.62 -0.35 -16.52
CA LYS A 56 8.62 -0.68 -17.54
C LYS A 56 8.27 0.53 -18.43
N PHE A 57 8.19 1.74 -17.85
CA PHE A 57 7.95 2.97 -18.62
C PHE A 57 9.12 3.30 -19.54
N LYS A 58 10.36 3.24 -19.04
CA LYS A 58 11.57 3.45 -19.83
C LYS A 58 11.58 2.54 -21.06
N VAL A 59 11.36 1.24 -20.86
CA VAL A 59 11.28 0.24 -21.96
C VAL A 59 10.16 0.58 -22.95
N SER A 60 8.96 0.91 -22.45
CA SER A 60 7.81 1.23 -23.32
C SER A 60 8.02 2.51 -24.14
N LEU A 61 8.84 3.44 -23.63
CA LEU A 61 9.20 4.69 -24.30
C LEU A 61 10.50 4.57 -25.13
N GLY A 62 11.11 3.37 -25.20
CA GLY A 62 12.38 3.17 -25.90
C GLY A 62 13.57 3.89 -25.25
N ILE A 63 13.44 4.30 -23.98
CA ILE A 63 14.52 4.89 -23.19
C ILE A 63 15.36 3.74 -22.63
N THR A 64 16.42 3.38 -23.34
CA THR A 64 17.50 2.54 -22.80
C THR A 64 18.47 3.42 -22.02
N GLU A 65 18.83 2.99 -20.80
CA GLU A 65 19.95 3.59 -20.05
C GLU A 65 21.27 3.47 -20.82
#